data_AF-A0A163ZXU2-F1
#
_entry.id   AF-A0A163ZXU2-F1
#
_cell.length_a   1.000
_cell.length_b   1.000
_cell.length_c   1.000
_cell.angle_alpha   90.00
_cell.angle_beta   90.00
_cell.angle_gamma   90.00
#
_symmetry.space_group_name_H-M   'P 1'
#
loop_
_entity.id
_entity.type
_entity.pdbx_description
1 polymer ?
#
loop_
_entity_poly.entity_id
_entity_poly.type
_entity_poly.pdbx_seq_one_letter_code
_entity_poly.pdbx_strand_id
1 'polypeptide(L)'
;MRPMRHHSIPFAVLVAVAAALSAAPAVAQVIGVPGNSALITPLPPAPPPPRIEVPVVPQLGDLPRQQNVPQARGSFSDRITNCLHDGAAAGLGPNDRATYSRACANR
;
A
#
# COMPACT_ATOMS: atom_id res chain seq x y z
N MET A 1 23.95 -29.98 45.42
CA MET A 1 23.51 -28.60 45.12
C MET A 1 23.36 -28.48 43.61
N ARG A 2 22.12 -28.37 43.08
CA ARG A 2 21.88 -28.24 41.63
C ARG A 2 21.79 -26.76 41.25
N PRO A 3 22.49 -26.28 40.21
CA PRO A 3 22.42 -24.88 39.81
C PRO A 3 21.14 -24.59 39.01
N MET A 4 20.24 -23.78 39.57
CA MET A 4 19.15 -23.14 38.82
C MET A 4 19.72 -21.97 38.01
N ARG A 5 20.24 -22.23 36.80
CA ARG A 5 20.77 -21.18 35.90
C ARG A 5 20.16 -21.12 34.50
N HIS A 6 19.35 -22.10 34.11
CA HIS A 6 18.84 -22.18 32.73
C HIS A 6 17.54 -21.39 32.50
N HIS A 7 16.84 -20.95 33.55
CA HIS A 7 15.62 -20.12 33.42
C HIS A 7 15.86 -18.61 33.57
N SER A 8 17.02 -18.21 34.12
CA SER A 8 17.35 -16.80 34.34
C SER A 8 17.74 -16.07 33.05
N ILE A 9 18.32 -16.79 32.09
CA ILE A 9 18.76 -16.24 30.80
C ILE A 9 17.58 -15.86 29.89
N PRO A 10 16.57 -16.72 29.65
CA PRO A 10 15.44 -16.34 28.80
C PRO A 10 14.60 -15.20 29.39
N PHE A 11 14.47 -15.14 30.72
CA PHE A 11 13.75 -14.05 31.40
C PHE A 11 14.45 -12.70 31.24
N ALA A 12 15.78 -12.66 31.42
CA ALA A 12 16.56 -11.44 31.26
C ALA A 12 16.50 -10.88 29.82
N VAL A 13 16.54 -11.77 28.82
CA VAL A 13 16.40 -11.37 27.41
C VAL A 13 15.00 -10.81 27.12
N LEU A 14 13.96 -11.44 27.66
CA LEU A 14 12.57 -11.00 27.45
C LEU A 14 12.31 -9.63 28.09
N VAL A 15 12.86 -9.38 29.29
CA VAL A 15 12.79 -8.06 29.96
C VAL A 15 13.58 -6.99 29.18
N ALA A 16 14.77 -7.32 28.66
CA ALA A 16 15.57 -6.38 27.86
C ALA A 16 14.87 -5.98 26.56
N VAL A 17 14.24 -6.94 25.87
CA VAL A 17 13.45 -6.66 24.66
C VAL A 17 12.24 -5.79 25.01
N ALA A 18 11.49 -6.12 26.07
CA ALA A 18 10.33 -5.31 26.49
C ALA A 18 10.72 -3.85 26.82
N ALA A 19 11.86 -3.65 27.50
CA ALA A 19 12.36 -2.31 27.80
C ALA A 19 12.72 -1.51 26.54
N ALA A 20 13.37 -2.15 25.56
CA ALA A 20 13.74 -1.51 24.30
C ALA A 20 12.53 -1.04 23.46
N LEU A 21 11.40 -1.76 23.53
CA LEU A 21 10.17 -1.38 22.81
C LEU A 21 9.40 -0.21 23.44
N SER A 22 9.63 0.12 24.72
CA SER A 22 8.85 1.14 25.44
C SER A 22 9.38 2.58 25.31
N ALA A 23 10.51 2.79 24.62
CA ALA A 23 11.14 4.11 24.49
C ALA A 23 10.55 4.88 23.28
N ALA A 24 9.33 5.40 23.41
CA ALA A 24 8.78 6.36 22.47
C ALA A 24 9.14 7.81 22.90
N PRO A 25 9.67 8.66 22.01
CA PRO A 25 9.87 10.07 22.31
C PRO A 25 8.53 10.83 22.25
N ALA A 26 8.16 11.49 23.35
CA ALA A 26 7.06 12.44 23.35
C ALA A 26 7.51 13.77 22.72
N VAL A 27 6.89 14.15 21.60
CA VAL A 27 7.13 15.46 20.95
C VAL A 27 5.97 16.41 21.28
N ALA A 28 6.27 17.49 22.00
CA ALA A 28 5.33 18.60 22.21
C ALA A 28 5.52 19.62 21.09
N GLN A 29 4.58 19.70 20.15
CA GLN A 29 4.51 20.83 19.22
C GLN A 29 3.55 21.87 19.80
N VAL A 30 4.08 22.85 20.52
CA VAL A 30 3.39 24.13 20.75
C VAL A 30 3.96 25.11 19.72
N ILE A 31 3.23 25.31 18.63
CA ILE A 31 3.42 26.47 17.76
C ILE A 31 2.13 27.27 17.85
N GLY A 32 2.13 28.22 18.80
CA GLY A 32 1.16 29.31 18.79
C GLY A 32 1.52 30.27 17.66
N VAL A 33 0.54 30.62 16.83
CA VAL A 33 0.59 31.84 16.03
C VAL A 33 -0.58 32.71 16.48
N PRO A 34 -0.32 33.80 17.21
CA PRO A 34 -1.37 34.75 17.54
C PRO A 34 -1.56 35.70 16.36
N GLY A 35 -2.82 35.80 15.90
CA GLY A 35 -3.32 37.00 15.24
C GLY A 35 -3.08 37.12 13.74
N ASN A 36 -4.17 36.99 12.98
CA ASN A 36 -4.35 37.68 11.71
C ASN A 36 -5.73 38.33 11.67
N SER A 37 -5.85 39.47 12.35
CA SER A 37 -6.99 40.35 12.19
C SER A 37 -7.09 40.85 10.75
N ALA A 38 -8.25 40.58 10.14
CA ALA A 38 -8.94 41.39 9.14
C ALA A 38 -8.16 41.77 7.86
N LEU A 39 -8.11 40.85 6.90
CA LEU A 39 -8.21 41.21 5.48
C LEU A 39 -9.52 40.64 4.96
N ILE A 40 -10.61 41.40 5.13
CA ILE A 40 -11.88 41.07 4.47
C ILE A 40 -11.76 41.56 3.02
N THR A 41 -11.08 40.78 2.19
CA THR A 41 -11.29 40.87 0.75
C THR A 41 -12.72 40.39 0.45
N PRO A 42 -13.48 41.06 -0.42
CA PRO A 42 -14.75 40.53 -0.91
C PRO A 42 -14.52 39.11 -1.44
N LEU A 43 -15.35 38.14 -1.02
CA LEU A 43 -15.26 36.78 -1.55
C LEU A 43 -15.42 36.85 -3.08
N PRO A 44 -14.54 36.18 -3.85
CA PRO A 44 -14.74 36.06 -5.29
C PRO A 44 -16.11 35.41 -5.56
N PRO A 45 -16.82 35.80 -6.63
CA PRO A 45 -18.08 35.19 -7.01
C PRO A 45 -17.90 33.68 -7.16
N ALA A 46 -18.91 32.92 -6.74
CA ALA A 46 -18.87 31.46 -6.85
C ALA A 46 -18.65 31.05 -8.31
N PRO A 47 -17.78 30.06 -8.59
CA PRO A 47 -17.62 29.55 -9.93
C PRO A 47 -18.97 29.04 -10.46
N PRO A 48 -19.23 29.17 -11.78
CA PRO A 48 -20.44 28.60 -12.36
C PRO A 48 -20.49 27.10 -12.03
N PRO A 49 -21.69 26.55 -11.79
CA PRO A 49 -21.83 25.13 -11.53
C PRO A 49 -21.21 24.34 -12.69
N PRO A 50 -20.50 23.24 -12.40
CA PRO A 50 -19.96 22.40 -13.45
C PRO A 50 -21.12 21.97 -14.36
N ARG A 51 -20.93 22.09 -15.68
CA ARG A 51 -21.91 21.57 -16.63
C ARG A 51 -21.96 20.07 -16.40
N ILE A 52 -23.13 19.57 -15.97
CA ILE A 52 -23.42 18.15 -16.01
C ILE A 52 -23.65 17.81 -17.47
N GLU A 53 -22.56 17.53 -18.19
CA GLU A 53 -22.65 16.95 -19.52
C GLU A 53 -23.06 15.49 -19.34
N VAL A 54 -24.23 15.14 -19.87
CA VAL A 54 -24.69 13.76 -19.88
C VAL A 54 -23.73 12.97 -20.77
N PRO A 55 -23.10 11.90 -20.27
CA PRO A 55 -22.29 11.03 -21.11
C PRO A 55 -23.11 10.57 -22.31
N VAL A 56 -22.54 10.68 -23.52
CA VAL A 56 -23.20 10.23 -24.74
C VAL A 56 -23.55 8.76 -24.61
N VAL A 57 -24.84 8.43 -24.73
CA VAL A 57 -25.30 7.03 -24.73
C VAL A 57 -24.81 6.38 -26.02
N PRO A 58 -24.02 5.29 -25.94
CA PRO A 58 -23.59 4.55 -27.12
C PRO A 58 -24.80 4.08 -27.94
N GLN A 59 -24.79 4.34 -29.25
CA GLN A 59 -25.85 3.87 -30.15
C GLN A 59 -25.63 2.39 -30.51
N LEU A 60 -26.69 1.67 -30.91
CA LEU A 60 -26.61 0.22 -31.19
C LEU A 60 -25.61 -0.15 -32.32
N GLY A 61 -25.21 0.83 -33.16
CA GLY A 61 -24.20 0.68 -34.20
C GLY A 61 -22.77 1.08 -33.80
N ASP A 62 -22.59 1.67 -32.61
CA ASP A 62 -21.26 1.99 -32.09
C ASP A 62 -20.63 0.74 -31.47
N LEU A 63 -19.93 -0.02 -32.31
CA LEU A 63 -19.07 -1.08 -31.82
C LEU A 63 -17.99 -0.46 -30.92
N PRO A 64 -17.78 -0.98 -29.69
CA PRO A 64 -16.70 -0.51 -28.86
C PRO A 64 -15.40 -0.62 -29.64
N ARG A 65 -14.76 0.53 -29.88
CA ARG A 65 -13.43 0.57 -30.49
C ARG A 65 -12.50 -0.15 -29.53
N GLN A 66 -12.01 -1.32 -29.93
CA GLN A 66 -10.95 -1.98 -29.18
C GLN A 66 -9.71 -1.11 -29.25
N GLN A 67 -9.44 -0.38 -28.17
CA GLN A 67 -8.21 0.35 -28.07
C GLN A 67 -7.10 -0.66 -27.81
N ASN A 68 -6.33 -0.96 -28.86
CA ASN A 68 -5.16 -1.81 -28.76
C ASN A 68 -4.03 -1.01 -28.10
N VAL A 69 -4.20 -0.67 -26.82
CA VAL A 69 -3.13 -0.08 -26.02
C VAL A 69 -2.18 -1.21 -25.66
N PRO A 70 -0.87 -1.07 -25.92
CA PRO A 70 0.11 -2.00 -25.35
C PRO A 70 -0.09 -2.03 -23.84
N GLN A 71 -0.49 -3.19 -23.31
CA GLN A 71 -0.53 -3.38 -21.86
C GLN A 71 0.88 -3.15 -21.33
N ALA A 72 1.05 -2.11 -20.52
CA ALA A 72 2.30 -1.87 -19.84
C ALA A 72 2.62 -3.12 -19.03
N ARG A 73 3.77 -3.74 -19.29
CA ARG A 73 4.23 -4.86 -18.47
C ARG A 73 4.41 -4.32 -17.06
N GLY A 74 3.69 -4.91 -16.10
CA GLY A 74 3.83 -4.58 -14.69
C GLY A 74 5.27 -4.75 -14.23
N SER A 75 5.59 -4.23 -13.04
CA SER A 75 6.93 -4.38 -12.48
C SER A 75 7.29 -5.87 -12.32
N PHE A 76 8.59 -6.19 -12.24
CA PHE A 76 9.03 -7.56 -12.01
C PHE A 76 8.42 -8.17 -10.72
N SER A 77 8.26 -7.36 -9.67
CA SER A 77 7.65 -7.77 -8.41
C SER A 77 6.16 -8.13 -8.58
N ASP A 78 5.42 -7.35 -9.36
CA ASP A 78 4.01 -7.64 -9.65
C ASP A 78 3.89 -8.94 -10.45
N ARG A 79 4.79 -9.12 -11.44
CA ARG A 79 4.83 -10.34 -12.26
C ARG A 79 5.15 -11.57 -11.42
N ILE A 80 6.14 -11.51 -10.52
CA ILE A 80 6.41 -12.61 -9.59
C ILE A 80 5.19 -12.92 -8.72
N THR A 81 4.50 -11.90 -8.19
CA THR A 81 3.33 -12.08 -7.32
C THR A 81 2.19 -12.76 -8.05
N ASN A 82 1.88 -12.30 -9.27
CA ASN A 82 0.86 -12.90 -10.12
C ASN A 82 1.22 -14.35 -10.49
N CYS A 83 2.47 -14.60 -10.89
CA CYS A 83 2.93 -15.96 -11.18
C CYS A 83 2.89 -16.88 -9.94
N LEU A 84 3.14 -16.37 -8.73
CA LEU A 84 2.94 -17.14 -7.50
C LEU A 84 1.46 -17.50 -7.34
N HIS A 85 0.54 -16.54 -7.55
CA HIS A 85 -0.89 -16.78 -7.46
C HIS A 85 -1.38 -17.80 -8.50
N ASP A 86 -0.95 -17.67 -9.76
CA ASP A 86 -1.29 -18.61 -10.82
C ASP A 86 -0.80 -20.03 -10.50
N GLY A 87 0.43 -20.15 -9.99
CA GLY A 87 0.97 -21.45 -9.57
C GLY A 87 0.19 -22.05 -8.40
N ALA A 88 -0.27 -21.23 -7.45
CA ALA A 88 -1.13 -21.68 -6.37
C ALA A 88 -2.52 -22.12 -6.88
N ALA A 89 -3.11 -21.37 -7.82
CA ALA A 89 -4.39 -21.69 -8.45
C ALA A 89 -4.31 -22.98 -9.28
N ALA A 90 -3.15 -23.25 -9.89
CA ALA A 90 -2.86 -24.51 -10.58
C ALA A 90 -2.60 -25.69 -9.63
N GLY A 91 -2.63 -25.48 -8.31
CA GLY A 91 -2.41 -26.53 -7.31
C GLY A 91 -0.95 -26.92 -7.10
N LEU A 92 0.01 -26.10 -7.54
CA LEU A 92 1.42 -26.37 -7.33
C LEU A 92 1.76 -26.31 -5.84
N GLY A 93 2.54 -27.30 -5.38
CA GLY A 93 3.13 -27.31 -4.05
C GLY A 93 4.10 -26.12 -3.86
N PRO A 94 4.47 -25.78 -2.61
CA PRO A 94 5.29 -24.61 -2.33
C PRO A 94 6.62 -24.54 -3.12
N ASN A 95 7.26 -25.69 -3.33
CA ASN A 95 8.56 -25.77 -4.00
C ASN A 95 8.43 -25.64 -5.54
N ASP A 96 7.46 -26.34 -6.13
CA ASP A 96 7.16 -26.24 -7.56
C ASP A 96 6.63 -24.85 -7.92
N ARG A 97 5.82 -24.27 -7.05
CA ARG A 97 5.31 -22.90 -7.20
C ARG A 97 6.43 -21.87 -7.19
N ALA A 98 7.43 -22.02 -6.32
CA ALA A 98 8.58 -21.12 -6.28
C ALA A 98 9.45 -21.23 -7.54
N THR A 99 9.58 -22.43 -8.10
CA THR A 99 10.31 -22.65 -9.35
C THR A 99 9.53 -22.10 -10.54
N TYR A 100 8.23 -22.37 -10.60
CA TYR A 100 7.32 -21.85 -11.61
C TYR A 100 7.31 -20.32 -11.65
N SER A 101 7.20 -19.66 -10.49
CA SER A 101 7.08 -18.20 -10.47
C SER A 101 8.32 -17.49 -10.97
N ARG A 102 9.52 -18.02 -10.69
CA ARG A 102 10.78 -17.51 -11.22
C ARG A 102 10.87 -17.65 -12.73
N ALA A 103 10.41 -18.76 -13.29
CA ALA A 103 10.41 -18.97 -14.75
C ALA A 103 9.34 -18.10 -15.44
N CYS A 104 8.13 -18.03 -14.88
CA CYS A 104 7.00 -17.26 -15.39
C CYS A 104 7.29 -15.75 -15.39
N ALA A 105 7.85 -15.21 -14.31
CA ALA A 105 8.16 -13.77 -14.20
C ALA A 105 9.33 -13.31 -15.10
N ASN A 106 9.99 -14.21 -15.83
CA ASN A 106 10.99 -13.88 -16.84
C ASN A 106 10.44 -13.92 -18.27
N ARG A 107 9.18 -14.34 -18.48
CA ARG A 107 8.50 -14.38 -19.79
C ARG A 107 7.73 -13.09 -20.07
#